data_AF-A0A0G0GNJ4-F1
#
_entry.id   AF-A0A0G0GNJ4-F1
#
_cell.length_a   1.000
_cell.length_b   1.000
_cell.length_c   1.000
_cell.angle_alpha   90.00
_cell.angle_beta   90.00
_cell.angle_gamma   90.00
#
_symmetry.space_group_name_H-M   'P 1'
#
loop_
_entity.id
_entity.type
_entity.pdbx_description
1 polymer ?
#
loop_
_entity_poly.entity_id
_entity_poly.type
_entity_poly.pdbx_seq_one_letter_code
_entity_poly.pdbx_strand_id
1 'polypeptide(L)'
;MNKNILKYALLFLSIALADAGNLSASTPHQKIILSDDWIIPTSTVTTFTWNTVIDGMGHDIVFEDEACFKVDGPDTTYLTIRNCNVKGVAEYDSGNSSIMFGVAEGQKLILNDVVFNLADDFELAGGGLDIVNEVKIKGLDKLFYYSSDDDIYINSDSTLFFDLHLIFVYAPSDLANNHLVMESNSSNLFFNGCIISQGEHCGLVLTSGHLVVDNVVKFYNDGNEQKVWALSFGNKSVASNLKMDISPSANLDVVAGRLIYANVDSVRY
;
A
#
# COMPACT_ATOMS: atom_id res chain seq x y z
N MET A 1 39.41 -7.08 -36.32
CA MET A 1 38.49 -8.09 -36.88
C MET A 1 37.83 -8.80 -35.70
N ASN A 2 36.52 -8.57 -35.51
CA ASN A 2 35.48 -9.26 -34.71
C ASN A 2 35.89 -10.47 -33.82
N LYS A 3 35.37 -10.66 -32.59
CA LYS A 3 33.97 -10.59 -32.16
C LYS A 3 33.80 -10.28 -30.65
N ASN A 4 32.73 -9.53 -30.36
CA ASN A 4 31.98 -9.47 -29.11
C ASN A 4 31.70 -10.86 -28.48
N ILE A 5 31.54 -10.91 -27.15
CA ILE A 5 30.31 -11.31 -26.47
C ILE A 5 30.40 -10.83 -25.01
N LEU A 6 29.54 -9.86 -24.66
CA LEU A 6 29.12 -9.59 -23.29
C LEU A 6 28.60 -10.89 -22.69
N LYS A 7 29.19 -11.35 -21.59
CA LYS A 7 28.48 -12.22 -20.66
C LYS A 7 27.92 -11.35 -19.54
N TYR A 8 26.67 -10.92 -19.70
CA TYR A 8 25.81 -10.65 -18.56
C TYR A 8 25.77 -11.93 -17.73
N ALA A 9 26.51 -11.98 -16.63
CA ALA A 9 26.32 -13.00 -15.63
C ALA A 9 24.98 -12.68 -14.95
N LEU A 10 23.90 -13.34 -15.40
CA LEU A 10 22.76 -13.59 -14.53
C LEU A 10 23.31 -14.43 -13.37
N LEU A 11 23.66 -13.77 -12.28
CA LEU A 11 23.94 -14.44 -11.03
C LEU A 11 22.57 -14.82 -10.45
N PHE A 12 22.11 -16.04 -10.76
CA PHE A 12 21.08 -16.68 -9.95
C PHE A 12 21.74 -17.03 -8.62
N LEU A 13 21.86 -16.05 -7.73
CA LEU A 13 22.18 -16.34 -6.35
C LEU A 13 20.87 -16.86 -5.74
N SER A 14 20.69 -18.18 -5.75
CA SER A 14 19.77 -18.83 -4.83
C SER A 14 20.36 -18.64 -3.44
N ILE A 15 20.12 -17.48 -2.83
CA ILE A 15 20.42 -17.29 -1.43
C ILE A 15 19.37 -18.13 -0.71
N ALA A 16 19.74 -19.35 -0.33
CA ALA A 16 19.03 -20.07 0.72
C ALA A 16 19.26 -19.25 2.00
N LEU A 17 18.34 -18.34 2.32
CA LEU A 17 18.34 -17.57 3.56
C LEU A 17 17.96 -18.52 4.71
N ALA A 18 18.92 -19.33 5.13
CA ALA A 18 18.77 -20.22 6.28
C ALA A 18 19.18 -19.53 7.60
N ASP A 19 19.63 -18.28 7.55
CA ASP A 19 20.03 -17.54 8.75
C ASP A 19 19.81 -16.03 8.55
N ALA A 20 19.40 -15.35 9.61
CA ALA A 20 18.98 -13.94 9.73
C ALA A 20 20.11 -12.92 9.45
N GLY A 21 20.81 -13.06 8.34
CA GLY A 21 21.91 -12.21 7.93
C GLY A 21 21.44 -10.98 7.15
N ASN A 22 22.07 -9.83 7.43
CA ASN A 22 22.00 -8.65 6.56
C ASN A 22 22.23 -9.07 5.11
N LEU A 23 21.20 -8.88 4.27
CA LEU A 23 21.28 -9.06 2.82
C LEU A 23 22.04 -7.86 2.21
N SER A 24 23.32 -7.74 2.58
CA SER A 24 24.26 -6.78 2.03
C SER A 24 24.77 -7.32 0.69
N ALA A 25 23.98 -7.19 -0.38
CA ALA A 25 24.54 -7.42 -1.70
C ALA A 25 25.28 -6.15 -2.16
N SER A 26 26.52 -6.35 -2.59
CA SER A 26 27.43 -5.31 -3.08
C SER A 26 27.05 -4.75 -4.47
N THR A 27 25.85 -5.04 -4.98
CA THR A 27 25.41 -4.63 -6.31
C THR A 27 24.10 -3.85 -6.23
N PRO A 28 24.01 -2.68 -6.88
CA PRO A 28 22.75 -1.96 -6.99
C PRO A 28 21.77 -2.80 -7.83
N HIS A 29 20.51 -2.85 -7.40
CA HIS A 29 19.43 -3.66 -8.00
C HIS A 29 19.57 -5.17 -7.76
N GLN A 30 18.79 -5.70 -6.83
CA GLN A 30 18.74 -7.14 -6.51
C GLN A 30 17.41 -7.74 -6.97
N LYS A 31 17.45 -9.00 -7.40
CA LYS A 31 16.25 -9.81 -7.61
C LYS A 31 16.35 -11.11 -6.80
N ILE A 32 15.42 -11.31 -5.89
CA ILE A 32 15.23 -12.53 -5.11
C ILE A 32 14.04 -13.26 -5.74
N ILE A 33 14.21 -14.55 -6.06
CA ILE A 33 13.14 -15.40 -6.59
C ILE A 33 12.93 -16.52 -5.59
N LEU A 34 11.71 -16.65 -5.07
CA LEU A 34 11.38 -17.69 -4.11
C LEU A 34 11.17 -19.03 -4.82
N SER A 35 11.74 -20.08 -4.24
CA SER A 35 11.52 -21.48 -4.65
C SER A 35 10.65 -22.26 -3.66
N ASP A 36 10.36 -21.65 -2.52
CA ASP A 36 9.50 -22.12 -1.44
C ASP A 36 9.04 -20.90 -0.63
N ASP A 37 8.16 -21.10 0.35
CA ASP A 37 7.74 -20.04 1.28
C ASP A 37 8.96 -19.47 2.02
N TRP A 38 9.02 -18.14 2.16
CA TRP A 38 10.05 -17.46 2.91
C TRP A 38 9.52 -17.04 4.28
N ILE A 39 9.92 -17.79 5.31
CA ILE A 39 9.67 -17.45 6.70
C ILE A 39 10.78 -16.52 7.19
N ILE A 40 10.40 -15.33 7.62
CA ILE A 40 11.31 -14.36 8.24
C ILE A 40 11.26 -14.65 9.74
N PRO A 41 12.36 -15.13 10.35
CA PRO A 41 12.33 -15.62 11.72
C PRO A 41 12.03 -14.52 12.73
N THR A 42 11.55 -14.95 13.89
CA THR A 42 11.27 -14.08 15.04
C THR A 42 12.41 -13.10 15.33
N SER A 43 12.08 -11.84 15.61
CA SER A 43 13.02 -10.74 15.94
C SER A 43 14.15 -10.53 14.91
N THR A 44 13.91 -10.87 13.64
CA THR A 44 14.89 -10.68 12.55
C THR A 44 14.57 -9.44 11.73
N VAL A 45 15.59 -8.61 11.48
CA VAL A 45 15.49 -7.47 10.56
C VAL A 45 16.25 -7.75 9.26
N THR A 46 15.53 -7.81 8.14
CA THR A 46 16.13 -7.85 6.80
C THR A 46 16.17 -6.44 6.22
N THR A 47 17.37 -5.88 6.09
CA THR A 47 17.55 -4.50 5.60
C THR A 47 17.85 -4.46 4.10
N PHE A 48 17.11 -3.64 3.36
CA PHE A 48 17.28 -3.36 1.95
C PHE A 48 17.82 -1.93 1.76
N THR A 49 19.08 -1.81 1.33
CA THR A 49 19.75 -0.51 1.12
C THR A 49 19.82 -0.08 -0.36
N TRP A 50 19.27 -0.92 -1.24
CA TRP A 50 19.19 -0.70 -2.68
C TRP A 50 17.87 -1.25 -3.21
N ASN A 51 17.50 -0.79 -4.41
CA ASN A 51 16.36 -1.33 -5.14
C ASN A 51 16.38 -2.86 -5.16
N THR A 52 15.33 -3.49 -4.66
CA THR A 52 15.25 -4.94 -4.54
C THR A 52 13.87 -5.42 -4.98
N VAL A 53 13.84 -6.48 -5.78
CA VAL A 53 12.60 -7.15 -6.20
C VAL A 53 12.58 -8.54 -5.57
N ILE A 54 11.58 -8.80 -4.73
CA ILE A 54 11.24 -10.13 -4.23
C ILE A 54 10.09 -10.66 -5.10
N ASP A 55 10.38 -11.69 -5.89
CA ASP A 55 9.44 -12.38 -6.76
C ASP A 55 9.03 -13.70 -6.12
N GLY A 56 7.84 -13.73 -5.51
CA GLY A 56 7.41 -14.87 -4.74
C GLY A 56 6.98 -16.08 -5.56
N MET A 57 6.71 -15.92 -6.87
CA MET A 57 6.34 -17.03 -7.77
C MET A 57 5.15 -17.88 -7.27
N GLY A 58 4.23 -17.27 -6.52
CA GLY A 58 3.08 -17.92 -5.89
C GLY A 58 3.33 -18.46 -4.48
N HIS A 59 4.57 -18.40 -3.97
CA HIS A 59 4.92 -18.74 -2.59
C HIS A 59 4.57 -17.60 -1.61
N ASP A 60 4.53 -17.92 -0.33
CA ASP A 60 4.26 -16.97 0.72
C ASP A 60 5.54 -16.30 1.26
N ILE A 61 5.41 -15.05 1.68
CA ILE A 61 6.36 -14.40 2.60
C ILE A 61 5.65 -14.32 3.95
N VAL A 62 6.26 -14.88 4.99
CA VAL A 62 5.66 -14.99 6.32
C VAL A 62 6.55 -14.29 7.34
N PHE A 63 6.05 -13.21 7.93
CA PHE A 63 6.65 -12.60 9.10
C PHE A 63 6.28 -13.40 10.35
N GLU A 64 7.28 -13.89 11.09
CA GLU A 64 7.09 -14.30 12.48
C GLU A 64 7.10 -13.07 13.41
N ASP A 65 6.93 -13.29 14.71
CA ASP A 65 6.85 -12.24 15.72
C ASP A 65 8.08 -11.32 15.69
N GLU A 66 7.88 -10.01 15.73
CA GLU A 66 8.94 -9.00 15.62
C GLU A 66 9.86 -9.11 14.37
N ALA A 67 9.46 -9.87 13.35
CA ALA A 67 10.18 -9.93 12.09
C ALA A 67 9.92 -8.65 11.27
N CYS A 68 10.95 -8.13 10.60
CA CYS A 68 10.91 -6.84 9.92
C CYS A 68 11.64 -6.84 8.58
N PHE A 69 11.03 -6.20 7.58
CA PHE A 69 11.69 -5.69 6.39
C PHE A 69 11.95 -4.19 6.57
N LYS A 70 13.22 -3.79 6.53
CA LYS A 70 13.61 -2.39 6.65
C LYS A 70 14.16 -1.87 5.32
N VAL A 71 13.50 -0.89 4.71
CA VAL A 71 14.00 -0.18 3.54
C VAL A 71 14.85 0.99 4.02
N ASP A 72 16.18 0.91 3.96
CA ASP A 72 17.09 1.87 4.62
C ASP A 72 18.29 2.23 3.73
N GLY A 73 17.99 2.72 2.52
CA GLY A 73 18.98 3.21 1.57
C GLY A 73 18.81 4.71 1.25
N PRO A 74 19.41 5.22 0.16
CA PRO A 74 19.11 6.58 -0.33
C PRO A 74 17.62 6.74 -0.70
N ASP A 75 17.22 7.98 -0.97
CA ASP A 75 15.87 8.42 -1.40
C ASP A 75 15.27 7.68 -2.60
N THR A 76 16.08 6.93 -3.33
CA THR A 76 15.71 6.14 -4.52
C THR A 76 15.69 4.63 -4.26
N THR A 77 15.51 4.23 -3.00
CA THR A 77 15.48 2.83 -2.56
C THR A 77 14.06 2.30 -2.49
N TYR A 78 13.76 1.35 -3.35
CA TYR A 78 12.45 0.73 -3.47
C TYR A 78 12.53 -0.77 -3.20
N LEU A 79 11.65 -1.26 -2.35
CA LEU A 79 11.41 -2.68 -2.18
C LEU A 79 10.15 -3.07 -2.98
N THR A 80 10.32 -3.88 -4.02
CA THR A 80 9.20 -4.46 -4.76
C THR A 80 8.92 -5.87 -4.26
N ILE A 81 7.71 -6.14 -3.83
CA ILE A 81 7.22 -7.48 -3.51
C ILE A 81 6.16 -7.85 -4.54
N ARG A 82 6.27 -9.03 -5.15
CA ARG A 82 5.34 -9.43 -6.21
C ARG A 82 4.98 -10.90 -6.27
N ASN A 83 3.83 -11.19 -6.87
CA ASN A 83 3.35 -12.54 -7.17
C ASN A 83 3.34 -13.45 -5.93
N CYS A 84 2.78 -13.00 -4.80
CA CYS A 84 2.77 -13.76 -3.54
C CYS A 84 1.67 -13.33 -2.57
N ASN A 85 1.51 -14.09 -1.50
CA ASN A 85 0.85 -13.59 -0.30
C ASN A 85 1.91 -13.17 0.71
N VAL A 86 1.73 -12.00 1.31
CA VAL A 86 2.50 -11.54 2.48
C VAL A 86 1.64 -11.75 3.71
N LYS A 87 2.13 -12.50 4.69
CA LYS A 87 1.39 -12.92 5.89
C LYS A 87 2.15 -12.53 7.15
N GLY A 88 1.43 -12.43 8.27
CA GLY A 88 2.06 -12.09 9.55
C GLY A 88 2.33 -10.61 9.72
N VAL A 89 1.76 -9.76 8.85
CA VAL A 89 2.02 -8.32 8.92
C VAL A 89 1.37 -7.74 10.18
N ALA A 90 2.17 -7.10 11.01
CA ALA A 90 1.77 -6.48 12.26
C ALA A 90 2.72 -5.33 12.64
N GLU A 91 2.21 -4.44 13.49
CA GLU A 91 2.96 -3.56 14.38
C GLU A 91 3.16 -4.27 15.72
N TYR A 92 4.38 -4.22 16.25
CA TYR A 92 4.75 -4.93 17.49
C TYR A 92 4.90 -3.96 18.66
N ASP A 93 5.51 -2.80 18.41
CA ASP A 93 5.58 -1.68 19.32
C ASP A 93 5.62 -0.35 18.54
N SER A 94 5.56 0.78 19.26
CA SER A 94 5.60 2.10 18.64
C SER A 94 6.90 2.30 17.85
N GLY A 95 6.77 2.24 16.53
CA GLY A 95 7.88 2.37 15.60
C GLY A 95 8.61 1.07 15.25
N ASN A 96 8.10 -0.09 15.64
CA ASN A 96 8.55 -1.40 15.13
C ASN A 96 7.40 -2.15 14.48
N SER A 97 7.52 -2.40 13.19
CA SER A 97 6.51 -3.11 12.41
C SER A 97 7.16 -4.04 11.39
N SER A 98 6.33 -4.89 10.79
CA SER A 98 6.79 -5.84 9.77
C SER A 98 7.44 -5.17 8.56
N ILE A 99 7.12 -3.90 8.29
CA ILE A 99 7.73 -3.11 7.21
C ILE A 99 8.03 -1.70 7.72
N MET A 100 9.31 -1.33 7.68
CA MET A 100 9.80 -0.04 8.15
C MET A 100 10.62 0.66 7.07
N PHE A 101 10.67 1.98 7.16
CA PHE A 101 11.53 2.83 6.33
C PHE A 101 12.66 3.45 7.14
N GLY A 102 13.72 3.85 6.44
CA GLY A 102 14.85 4.59 6.98
C GLY A 102 14.51 6.07 7.11
N VAL A 103 15.55 6.88 7.32
CA VAL A 103 15.40 8.34 7.49
C VAL A 103 15.35 9.12 6.17
N ALA A 104 15.56 8.46 5.03
CA ALA A 104 15.57 9.12 3.74
C ALA A 104 14.15 9.19 3.17
N GLU A 105 13.71 10.38 2.80
CA GLU A 105 12.44 10.63 2.12
C GLU A 105 12.41 9.97 0.72
N GLY A 106 11.22 9.60 0.23
CA GLY A 106 11.04 9.08 -1.13
C GLY A 106 11.32 7.59 -1.32
N GLN A 107 11.73 6.88 -0.26
CA GLN A 107 11.79 5.42 -0.27
C GLN A 107 10.40 4.82 -0.49
N LYS A 108 10.32 3.62 -1.08
CA LYS A 108 9.02 3.02 -1.43
C LYS A 108 8.90 1.53 -1.16
N LEU A 109 7.70 1.12 -0.77
CA LEU A 109 7.22 -0.24 -0.92
C LEU A 109 6.36 -0.31 -2.18
N ILE A 110 6.69 -1.23 -3.10
CA ILE A 110 5.92 -1.48 -4.32
C ILE A 110 5.29 -2.86 -4.19
N LEU A 111 3.96 -2.94 -4.14
CA LEU A 111 3.21 -4.19 -4.11
C LEU A 111 2.65 -4.48 -5.50
N ASN A 112 2.91 -5.68 -6.03
CA ASN A 112 2.52 -6.05 -7.39
C ASN A 112 1.95 -7.47 -7.46
N ASP A 113 0.64 -7.62 -7.66
CA ASP A 113 -0.04 -8.92 -7.61
C ASP A 113 0.20 -9.60 -6.24
N VAL A 114 -0.22 -8.91 -5.18
CA VAL A 114 0.05 -9.28 -3.78
C VAL A 114 -1.22 -9.29 -2.94
N VAL A 115 -1.38 -10.35 -2.14
CA VAL A 115 -2.32 -10.35 -1.01
C VAL A 115 -1.56 -10.03 0.27
N PHE A 116 -1.82 -8.87 0.85
CA PHE A 116 -1.21 -8.35 2.06
C PHE A 116 -2.13 -8.64 3.25
N ASN A 117 -1.78 -9.67 4.03
CA ASN A 117 -2.61 -10.24 5.08
C ASN A 117 -2.09 -9.85 6.47
N LEU A 118 -2.84 -8.96 7.13
CA LEU A 118 -2.56 -8.50 8.47
C LEU A 118 -2.84 -9.61 9.49
N ALA A 119 -1.91 -9.83 10.41
CA ALA A 119 -2.07 -10.68 11.58
C ALA A 119 -2.47 -9.87 12.82
N ASP A 120 -2.01 -8.62 12.90
CA ASP A 120 -2.45 -7.64 13.87
C ASP A 120 -2.63 -6.27 13.23
N ASP A 121 -2.94 -5.25 14.02
CA ASP A 121 -2.90 -3.86 13.57
C ASP A 121 -1.52 -3.54 12.98
N PHE A 122 -1.48 -2.73 11.93
CA PHE A 122 -0.26 -2.40 11.22
C PHE A 122 -0.26 -0.94 10.80
N GLU A 123 0.77 -0.21 11.21
CA GLU A 123 1.07 1.14 10.73
C GLU A 123 2.14 1.12 9.63
N LEU A 124 1.81 1.71 8.48
CA LEU A 124 2.78 2.10 7.47
C LEU A 124 3.23 3.55 7.73
N ALA A 125 4.31 3.67 8.50
CA ALA A 125 4.93 4.95 8.85
C ALA A 125 6.12 5.25 7.92
N GLY A 126 6.05 6.41 7.26
CA GLY A 126 7.04 6.85 6.27
C GLY A 126 7.03 6.04 4.98
N GLY A 127 7.73 6.54 3.96
CA GLY A 127 7.85 5.90 2.65
C GLY A 127 6.55 5.87 1.84
N GLY A 128 6.67 5.81 0.51
CA GLY A 128 5.53 5.69 -0.40
C GLY A 128 5.06 4.23 -0.56
N LEU A 129 3.78 4.07 -0.91
CA LEU A 129 3.18 2.78 -1.24
C LEU A 129 2.70 2.78 -2.69
N ASP A 130 3.42 2.11 -3.59
CA ASP A 130 3.00 1.97 -4.98
C ASP A 130 2.23 0.65 -5.19
N ILE A 131 1.06 0.74 -5.83
CA ILE A 131 0.19 -0.39 -6.15
C ILE A 131 0.24 -0.68 -7.65
N VAL A 132 0.60 -1.91 -8.00
CA VAL A 132 0.70 -2.40 -9.39
C VAL A 132 -0.13 -3.67 -9.55
N ASN A 133 -0.85 -3.80 -10.67
CA ASN A 133 -1.79 -4.91 -10.90
C ASN A 133 -2.82 -5.01 -9.76
N GLU A 134 -3.12 -6.20 -9.24
CA GLU A 134 -4.06 -6.37 -8.14
C GLU A 134 -3.34 -6.46 -6.80
N VAL A 135 -3.67 -5.58 -5.86
CA VAL A 135 -3.19 -5.67 -4.48
C VAL A 135 -4.38 -5.68 -3.54
N LYS A 136 -4.40 -6.66 -2.64
CA LYS A 136 -5.47 -6.83 -1.67
C LYS A 136 -4.93 -6.75 -0.25
N ILE A 137 -5.40 -5.77 0.51
CA ILE A 137 -5.14 -5.65 1.94
C ILE A 137 -6.33 -6.25 2.68
N LYS A 138 -6.05 -7.22 3.56
CA LYS A 138 -7.07 -7.90 4.36
C LYS A 138 -6.57 -8.17 5.78
N GLY A 139 -7.50 -8.21 6.72
CA GLY A 139 -7.24 -8.40 8.14
C GLY A 139 -8.55 -8.21 8.89
N LEU A 140 -9.22 -9.30 9.25
CA LEU A 140 -10.54 -9.25 9.89
C LEU A 140 -10.44 -8.48 11.21
N ASP A 141 -11.16 -7.37 11.30
CA ASP A 141 -11.19 -6.47 12.47
C ASP A 141 -9.80 -5.91 12.82
N LYS A 142 -8.91 -5.78 11.83
CA LYS A 142 -7.56 -5.20 11.98
C LYS A 142 -7.47 -3.81 11.38
N LEU A 143 -6.59 -3.00 11.94
CA LEU A 143 -6.26 -1.67 11.48
C LEU A 143 -5.11 -1.71 10.47
N PHE A 144 -5.34 -1.15 9.29
CA PHE A 144 -4.29 -0.69 8.39
C PHE A 144 -4.17 0.82 8.56
N TYR A 145 -3.18 1.29 9.30
CA TYR A 145 -2.96 2.70 9.60
C TYR A 145 -1.93 3.29 8.63
N TYR A 146 -2.32 4.31 7.87
CA TYR A 146 -1.44 5.03 6.97
C TYR A 146 -1.09 6.40 7.56
N SER A 147 0.16 6.56 7.98
CA SER A 147 0.69 7.80 8.59
C SER A 147 1.82 8.46 7.81
N SER A 148 2.27 7.85 6.71
CA SER A 148 3.27 8.42 5.82
C SER A 148 2.80 9.74 5.17
N ASP A 149 3.73 10.67 5.00
CA ASP A 149 3.60 11.90 4.20
C ASP A 149 4.02 11.71 2.72
N ASP A 150 4.39 10.49 2.34
CA ASP A 150 4.48 10.08 0.94
C ASP A 150 3.11 9.61 0.41
N ASP A 151 3.02 9.31 -0.89
CA ASP A 151 1.78 8.88 -1.53
C ASP A 151 1.52 7.37 -1.43
N ILE A 152 0.25 6.99 -1.25
CA ILE A 152 -0.30 5.72 -1.78
C ILE A 152 -0.63 5.95 -3.25
N TYR A 153 0.18 5.39 -4.14
CA TYR A 153 0.04 5.60 -5.58
C TYR A 153 -0.50 4.37 -6.29
N ILE A 154 -1.75 4.43 -6.78
CA ILE A 154 -2.38 3.38 -7.57
C ILE A 154 -2.09 3.62 -9.04
N ASN A 155 -1.24 2.79 -9.64
CA ASN A 155 -0.89 2.87 -11.06
C ASN A 155 -2.10 2.67 -11.98
N SER A 156 -1.95 3.04 -13.24
CA SER A 156 -2.92 2.75 -14.29
C SER A 156 -3.14 1.24 -14.41
N ASP A 157 -4.38 0.86 -14.72
CA ASP A 157 -4.81 -0.54 -14.85
C ASP A 157 -4.55 -1.40 -13.60
N SER A 158 -4.35 -0.76 -12.44
CA SER A 158 -4.10 -1.42 -11.16
C SER A 158 -5.29 -1.24 -10.21
N THR A 159 -5.40 -2.12 -9.21
CA THR A 159 -6.48 -2.13 -8.23
C THR A 159 -5.91 -2.29 -6.83
N LEU A 160 -6.24 -1.33 -5.95
CA LEU A 160 -6.07 -1.50 -4.50
C LEU A 160 -7.40 -1.93 -3.90
N PHE A 161 -7.42 -3.08 -3.23
CA PHE A 161 -8.61 -3.66 -2.62
C PHE A 161 -8.47 -3.70 -1.10
N PHE A 162 -9.41 -3.07 -0.39
CA PHE A 162 -9.57 -3.21 1.06
C PHE A 162 -10.73 -4.15 1.35
N ASP A 163 -10.43 -5.26 2.03
CA ASP A 163 -11.37 -6.37 2.22
C ASP A 163 -12.31 -6.22 3.42
N LEU A 164 -13.28 -7.14 3.50
CA LEU A 164 -14.36 -7.15 4.48
C LEU A 164 -13.83 -7.02 5.91
N HIS A 165 -14.45 -6.09 6.66
CA HIS A 165 -14.16 -5.81 8.07
C HIS A 165 -12.74 -5.32 8.37
N LEU A 166 -11.93 -4.96 7.37
CA LEU A 166 -10.72 -4.20 7.60
C LEU A 166 -11.08 -2.76 8.02
N ILE A 167 -10.27 -2.18 8.91
CA ILE A 167 -10.32 -0.77 9.25
C ILE A 167 -9.13 -0.07 8.60
N PHE A 168 -9.37 0.71 7.55
CA PHE A 168 -8.36 1.57 6.96
C PHE A 168 -8.37 2.93 7.67
N VAL A 169 -7.26 3.31 8.28
CA VAL A 169 -7.07 4.67 8.84
C VAL A 169 -6.17 5.45 7.91
N TYR A 170 -6.69 6.55 7.38
CA TYR A 170 -5.94 7.51 6.58
C TYR A 170 -5.63 8.74 7.45
N ALA A 171 -4.38 8.87 7.89
CA ALA A 171 -3.94 9.92 8.81
C ALA A 171 -2.48 10.31 8.53
N PRO A 172 -2.17 10.80 7.31
CA PRO A 172 -0.80 11.18 6.94
C PRO A 172 -0.26 12.25 7.89
N SER A 173 1.03 12.16 8.22
CA SER A 173 1.66 12.97 9.26
C SER A 173 1.75 14.47 8.93
N ASP A 174 1.70 14.84 7.65
CA ASP A 174 1.68 16.22 7.17
C ASP A 174 0.26 16.83 7.11
N LEU A 175 -0.76 16.03 7.45
CA LEU A 175 -2.19 16.36 7.43
C LEU A 175 -2.77 16.63 6.03
N ALA A 176 -2.04 16.33 4.95
CA ALA A 176 -2.55 16.48 3.60
C ALA A 176 -3.64 15.45 3.28
N ASN A 177 -4.58 15.84 2.43
CA ASN A 177 -5.79 15.04 2.17
C ASN A 177 -5.77 14.32 0.82
N ASN A 178 -4.61 14.29 0.16
CA ASN A 178 -4.46 13.90 -1.25
C ASN A 178 -3.29 12.94 -1.51
N HIS A 179 -2.84 12.19 -0.50
CA HIS A 179 -1.78 11.17 -0.65
C HIS A 179 -2.30 9.84 -1.21
N LEU A 180 -3.62 9.60 -1.22
CA LEU A 180 -4.18 8.49 -2.01
C LEU A 180 -4.41 8.96 -3.44
N VAL A 181 -3.46 8.62 -4.32
CA VAL A 181 -3.42 9.06 -5.71
C VAL A 181 -3.76 7.91 -6.64
N MET A 182 -4.71 8.14 -7.56
CA MET A 182 -5.03 7.24 -8.67
C MET A 182 -4.47 7.84 -9.97
N GLU A 183 -3.47 7.19 -10.57
CA GLU A 183 -2.74 7.74 -11.74
C GLU A 183 -3.66 8.15 -12.89
N SER A 184 -4.66 7.31 -13.20
CA SER A 184 -5.56 7.53 -14.31
C SER A 184 -6.96 7.00 -14.03
N ASN A 185 -7.88 7.20 -14.98
CA ASN A 185 -9.25 6.70 -14.88
C ASN A 185 -9.36 5.16 -14.91
N SER A 186 -8.28 4.44 -15.23
CA SER A 186 -8.24 2.98 -15.16
C SER A 186 -7.66 2.45 -13.85
N SER A 187 -7.11 3.31 -12.99
CA SER A 187 -6.76 2.97 -11.61
C SER A 187 -8.03 2.74 -10.80
N ASN A 188 -8.08 1.65 -10.03
CA ASN A 188 -9.24 1.26 -9.24
C ASN A 188 -8.93 1.25 -7.74
N LEU A 189 -9.83 1.82 -6.97
CA LEU A 189 -9.86 1.69 -5.52
C LEU A 189 -11.14 0.94 -5.14
N PHE A 190 -10.99 -0.21 -4.50
CA PHE A 190 -12.11 -1.08 -4.16
C PHE A 190 -12.28 -1.14 -2.63
N PHE A 191 -13.44 -0.71 -2.15
CA PHE A 191 -13.84 -0.86 -0.76
C PHE A 191 -14.91 -1.94 -0.65
N ASN A 192 -14.61 -3.03 0.05
CA ASN A 192 -15.52 -4.15 0.27
C ASN A 192 -15.87 -4.25 1.75
N GLY A 193 -17.02 -3.72 2.18
CA GLY A 193 -17.51 -3.91 3.55
C GLY A 193 -16.53 -3.49 4.66
N CYS A 194 -15.64 -2.53 4.37
CA CYS A 194 -14.61 -2.04 5.26
C CYS A 194 -15.03 -0.75 5.98
N ILE A 195 -14.23 -0.36 6.96
CA ILE A 195 -14.34 0.93 7.64
C ILE A 195 -13.19 1.81 7.18
N ILE A 196 -13.48 3.04 6.78
CA ILE A 196 -12.48 4.08 6.52
C ILE A 196 -12.61 5.11 7.63
N SER A 197 -11.54 5.27 8.41
CA SER A 197 -11.40 6.35 9.37
C SER A 197 -10.41 7.38 8.84
N GLN A 198 -10.73 8.66 8.95
CA GLN A 198 -9.74 9.73 8.78
C GLN A 198 -9.31 10.26 10.14
N GLY A 199 -8.01 10.51 10.29
CA GLY A 199 -7.44 11.09 11.52
C GLY A 199 -7.80 12.56 11.73
N GLU A 200 -7.36 13.10 12.86
CA GLU A 200 -7.68 14.48 13.24
C GLU A 200 -7.18 15.47 12.16
N HIS A 201 -8.11 16.23 11.58
CA HIS A 201 -7.86 17.32 10.61
C HIS A 201 -7.53 16.95 9.17
N CYS A 202 -7.44 15.66 8.81
CA CYS A 202 -7.33 15.25 7.41
C CYS A 202 -8.67 14.71 6.88
N GLY A 203 -9.02 15.08 5.65
CA GLY A 203 -10.06 14.38 4.89
C GLY A 203 -9.40 13.42 3.90
N LEU A 204 -10.20 12.65 3.16
CA LEU A 204 -9.71 11.91 1.99
C LEU A 204 -10.26 12.56 0.72
N VAL A 205 -9.38 12.94 -0.22
CA VAL A 205 -9.77 13.55 -1.50
C VAL A 205 -9.38 12.61 -2.64
N LEU A 206 -10.36 12.17 -3.40
CA LEU A 206 -10.16 11.33 -4.59
C LEU A 206 -10.53 12.13 -5.83
N THR A 207 -9.55 12.45 -6.70
CA THR A 207 -9.75 13.35 -7.85
C THR A 207 -9.71 12.67 -9.22
N SER A 208 -9.48 11.36 -9.28
CA SER A 208 -9.34 10.60 -10.52
C SER A 208 -9.62 9.13 -10.26
N GLY A 209 -9.64 8.30 -11.30
CA GLY A 209 -9.76 6.85 -11.13
C GLY A 209 -11.19 6.35 -10.97
N HIS A 210 -11.29 5.14 -10.46
CA HIS A 210 -12.52 4.39 -10.34
C HIS A 210 -12.69 3.83 -8.93
N LEU A 211 -13.61 4.40 -8.18
CA LEU A 211 -14.02 3.89 -6.87
C LEU A 211 -15.11 2.83 -7.04
N VAL A 212 -14.87 1.64 -6.52
CA VAL A 212 -15.86 0.57 -6.45
C VAL A 212 -16.23 0.33 -4.99
N VAL A 213 -17.52 0.34 -4.71
CA VAL A 213 -18.07 0.11 -3.36
C VAL A 213 -18.91 -1.16 -3.39
N ASP A 214 -18.52 -2.13 -2.56
CA ASP A 214 -19.28 -3.35 -2.32
C ASP A 214 -19.59 -3.54 -0.83
N ASN A 215 -20.72 -4.18 -0.53
CA ASN A 215 -21.26 -4.28 0.83
C ASN A 215 -21.41 -2.91 1.53
N VAL A 216 -21.56 -2.90 2.87
CA VAL A 216 -21.69 -1.65 3.64
C VAL A 216 -20.30 -1.11 3.98
N VAL A 217 -19.93 -0.01 3.35
CA VAL A 217 -18.67 0.70 3.61
C VAL A 217 -18.96 1.93 4.46
N LYS A 218 -18.24 2.08 5.57
CA LYS A 218 -18.48 3.17 6.53
C LYS A 218 -17.32 4.15 6.54
N PHE A 219 -17.64 5.43 6.53
CA PHE A 219 -16.69 6.52 6.66
C PHE A 219 -16.87 7.23 8.01
N TYR A 220 -15.76 7.34 8.75
CA TYR A 220 -15.66 8.07 10.00
C TYR A 220 -14.59 9.14 9.88
N ASN A 221 -14.87 10.32 10.42
CA ASN A 221 -13.86 11.31 10.75
C ASN A 221 -13.86 11.45 12.27
N ASP A 222 -12.73 11.22 12.93
CA ASP A 222 -12.62 11.05 14.39
C ASP A 222 -12.45 12.37 15.18
N GLY A 223 -11.92 13.46 14.61
CA GLY A 223 -11.60 14.69 15.37
C GLY A 223 -12.80 15.49 15.90
N ASN A 224 -12.74 16.18 17.04
CA ASN A 224 -13.88 16.89 17.66
C ASN A 224 -14.77 17.79 16.75
N GLU A 225 -16.00 18.09 17.20
CA GLU A 225 -17.19 18.76 16.62
C GLU A 225 -17.04 19.89 15.54
N GLN A 226 -15.84 20.34 15.18
CA GLN A 226 -15.58 21.30 14.09
C GLN A 226 -15.19 20.65 12.74
N LYS A 227 -15.47 19.35 12.57
CA LYS A 227 -15.19 18.49 11.39
C LYS A 227 -15.80 19.01 10.09
N VAL A 228 -14.99 19.52 9.16
CA VAL A 228 -15.49 20.07 7.88
C VAL A 228 -15.45 19.06 6.70
N TRP A 229 -14.60 18.01 6.75
CA TRP A 229 -14.35 17.14 5.59
C TRP A 229 -14.07 15.68 5.97
N ALA A 230 -14.97 14.75 5.64
CA ALA A 230 -14.67 13.32 5.71
C ALA A 230 -14.08 12.83 4.38
N LEU A 231 -14.79 13.13 3.30
CA LEU A 231 -14.48 12.59 1.98
C LEU A 231 -14.83 13.62 0.90
N SER A 232 -14.00 13.75 -0.12
CA SER A 232 -14.28 14.57 -1.30
C SER A 232 -14.05 13.76 -2.57
N PHE A 233 -15.01 13.81 -3.48
CA PHE A 233 -14.93 13.17 -4.79
C PHE A 233 -14.84 14.21 -5.89
N GLY A 234 -13.80 14.17 -6.70
CA GLY A 234 -13.52 15.13 -7.76
C GLY A 234 -12.97 16.47 -7.26
N ASN A 235 -12.68 17.36 -8.19
CA ASN A 235 -12.06 18.68 -7.94
C ASN A 235 -12.69 19.82 -8.78
N LYS A 236 -13.92 19.65 -9.25
CA LYS A 236 -14.63 20.55 -10.18
C LYS A 236 -13.99 20.68 -11.57
N SER A 237 -13.17 19.73 -11.98
CA SER A 237 -12.69 19.57 -13.35
C SER A 237 -13.25 18.30 -13.98
N VAL A 238 -13.79 18.40 -15.21
CA VAL A 238 -14.29 17.24 -15.98
C VAL A 238 -13.19 16.22 -16.25
N ALA A 239 -11.94 16.67 -16.42
CA ALA A 239 -10.79 15.80 -16.64
C ALA A 239 -10.42 14.97 -15.40
N SER A 240 -10.94 15.33 -14.24
CA SER A 240 -10.66 14.78 -12.92
C SER A 240 -11.97 14.36 -12.24
N ASN A 241 -12.88 13.77 -13.02
CA ASN A 241 -14.07 13.14 -12.46
C ASN A 241 -13.70 11.75 -11.97
N LEU A 242 -14.02 11.48 -10.71
CA LEU A 242 -13.98 10.14 -10.14
C LEU A 242 -15.11 9.30 -10.74
N LYS A 243 -14.81 8.17 -11.38
CA LYS A 243 -15.82 7.16 -11.71
C LYS A 243 -16.21 6.42 -10.42
N MET A 244 -17.50 6.15 -10.25
CA MET A 244 -17.98 5.42 -9.08
C MET A 244 -18.99 4.35 -9.47
N ASP A 245 -18.72 3.11 -9.08
CA ASP A 245 -19.65 1.99 -9.20
C ASP A 245 -20.00 1.49 -7.78
N ILE A 246 -21.30 1.48 -7.45
CA ILE A 246 -21.81 0.94 -6.18
C ILE A 246 -22.56 -0.36 -6.51
N SER A 247 -22.05 -1.48 -5.98
CA SER A 247 -22.63 -2.81 -6.22
C SER A 247 -24.09 -2.89 -5.77
N PRO A 248 -24.90 -3.79 -6.37
CA PRO A 248 -26.24 -4.07 -5.88
C PRO A 248 -26.16 -4.46 -4.40
N SER A 249 -26.94 -3.81 -3.53
CA SER A 249 -26.96 -3.95 -2.06
C SER A 249 -25.83 -3.29 -1.26
N ALA A 250 -24.84 -2.68 -1.92
CA ALA A 250 -23.82 -1.91 -1.24
C ALA A 250 -24.36 -0.57 -0.71
N ASN A 251 -23.79 -0.08 0.39
CA ASN A 251 -24.10 1.24 0.95
C ASN A 251 -22.80 1.99 1.26
N LEU A 252 -22.78 3.28 0.96
CA LEU A 252 -21.74 4.21 1.38
C LEU A 252 -22.29 5.04 2.54
N ASP A 253 -21.88 4.70 3.76
CA ASP A 253 -22.41 5.30 4.98
C ASP A 253 -21.39 6.29 5.56
N VAL A 254 -21.71 7.59 5.47
CA VAL A 254 -20.92 8.62 6.16
C VAL A 254 -21.44 8.77 7.58
N VAL A 255 -20.82 8.05 8.51
CA VAL A 255 -21.27 7.99 9.91
C VAL A 255 -20.87 9.26 10.67
N ALA A 256 -19.70 9.82 10.36
CA ALA A 256 -19.23 11.09 10.93
C ALA A 256 -18.50 11.94 9.87
N GLY A 257 -18.76 13.25 9.87
CA GLY A 257 -18.18 14.23 8.95
C GLY A 257 -19.10 14.56 7.77
N ARG A 258 -18.52 15.00 6.64
CA ARG A 258 -19.26 15.43 5.44
C ARG A 258 -18.64 14.84 4.18
N LEU A 259 -19.50 14.41 3.26
CA LEU A 259 -19.12 14.08 1.90
C LEU A 259 -19.27 15.32 1.00
N ILE A 260 -18.22 15.65 0.26
CA ILE A 260 -18.25 16.66 -0.80
C ILE A 260 -18.24 15.93 -2.15
N TYR A 261 -19.29 16.12 -2.93
CA TYR A 261 -19.32 15.69 -4.31
C TYR A 261 -18.96 16.87 -5.22
N ALA A 262 -17.79 16.81 -5.83
CA ALA A 262 -17.19 17.83 -6.69
C ALA A 262 -16.82 17.29 -8.08
N ASN A 263 -17.33 16.12 -8.47
CA ASN A 263 -17.35 15.74 -9.88
C ASN A 263 -18.19 16.76 -10.66
N VAL A 264 -17.74 17.10 -11.88
CA VAL A 264 -18.50 17.94 -12.79
C VAL A 264 -19.37 17.04 -13.64
N ASP A 265 -20.69 17.15 -13.46
CA ASP A 265 -21.60 16.58 -14.44
C ASP A 265 -21.35 17.29 -15.78
N SER A 266 -20.90 16.53 -16.78
CA SER A 266 -20.83 17.00 -18.16
C SER A 266 -22.23 17.06 -18.78
N VAL A 267 -23.20 17.62 -18.06
CA VAL A 267 -24.61 17.87 -18.41
C VAL A 267 -25.38 16.62 -18.84
N ARG A 268 -26.56 16.38 -18.26
CA ARG A 268 -27.58 15.56 -18.93
C ARG A 268 -28.96 16.25 -18.89
N TYR A 269 -29.30 16.78 -20.07
CA TYR A 269 -30.61 17.12 -20.66
C TYR A 269 -31.52 18.12 -19.94
#